data_AF-A0A942S457-F1
#
_entry.id   AF-A0A942S457-F1
#
_cell.length_a   1.000
_cell.length_b   1.000
_cell.length_c   1.000
_cell.angle_alpha   90.00
_cell.angle_beta   90.00
_cell.angle_gamma   90.00
#
_symmetry.space_group_name_H-M   'P 1'
#
loop_
_entity.id
_entity.type
_entity.pdbx_description
1 polymer ?
#
loop_
_entity_poly.entity_id
_entity_poly.type
_entity_poly.pdbx_seq_one_letter_code
_entity_poly.pdbx_strand_id
1 'polypeptide(L)'
;MSFVRCALPHPVFVVLTERCLAKAAEDYPGIPFPQNAAEVEADFLEAEQGVLVLVDEKQADNPRLSFCTPRFELVCGLTQQKDAWFAIRMAPLGLRTHNQLVRGAVHVAPQAWSLVADLSELNGQAKNIAQTGIDDILSAWKQARQPVKNKPLAPKSGISAAQQAFLANVDTLIDLACEVELEQAARQERVPVRAAEPVSASVWRFSLDKPASFRVGDYLQAGNGETAGEADGVVVEARGDVLLLRFYKSMEPKRVQQIKWLAPKISTKQYTIQHEAVRALRNNESLNPHLLSQIIENRFADYPVPKAAGGSGKFNPAQQAMIERALLVPDMLLALGPPGTGKTDTIREIVAREAALGRKVLVTSRNNKAVDNVLDGLTNVHALRIGREEVVAPEVRPLLVDRQSDAMKSQILENVRPTQTRLDKLIDLWPQIQEAFARLSELTSDWQTAHAALDNERFQLTNWQAASYTRVEYTLARQEKITRQLNADLEELAHQAETLQRQLEIFQNLSKLPLLGGFFILWAEGISKNWQEVARQHQAVLQKMRKSLQTARQIWESYRQF
;
A
#
# COMPACT_ATOMS: atom_id res chain seq x y z
N MET A 1 3.41 -29.90 -28.64
CA MET A 1 4.69 -30.59 -28.95
C MET A 1 4.36 -32.07 -29.08
N SER A 2 4.90 -32.82 -30.05
CA SER A 2 4.43 -34.18 -30.34
C SER A 2 5.53 -35.22 -30.15
N PHE A 3 5.35 -36.08 -29.15
CA PHE A 3 5.93 -37.42 -29.20
C PHE A 3 5.15 -38.21 -30.24
N VAL A 4 5.85 -38.82 -31.19
CA VAL A 4 5.22 -39.62 -32.25
C VAL A 4 5.51 -41.08 -31.98
N ARG A 5 4.46 -41.90 -31.92
CA ARG A 5 4.61 -43.34 -31.77
C ARG A 5 4.93 -43.97 -33.12
N CYS A 6 6.01 -44.74 -33.17
CA CYS A 6 6.46 -45.54 -34.31
C CYS A 6 6.35 -47.02 -33.92
N ALA A 7 5.23 -47.64 -34.28
CA ALA A 7 5.05 -49.08 -34.08
C ALA A 7 5.70 -49.83 -35.25
N LEU A 8 6.67 -50.69 -34.97
CA LEU A 8 7.36 -51.48 -35.99
C LEU A 8 6.78 -52.91 -36.01
N PRO A 9 6.38 -53.43 -37.18
CA PRO A 9 5.70 -54.73 -37.30
C PRO A 9 6.65 -55.95 -37.20
N HIS A 10 7.92 -55.71 -36.90
CA HIS A 10 8.99 -56.70 -36.86
C HIS A 10 9.81 -56.54 -35.57
N PRO A 11 10.58 -57.57 -35.16
CA PRO A 11 11.54 -57.42 -34.08
C PRO A 11 12.65 -56.44 -34.45
N VAL A 12 13.21 -55.76 -33.44
CA VAL A 12 14.39 -54.91 -33.60
C VAL A 12 15.53 -55.48 -32.77
N PHE A 13 16.66 -55.69 -33.44
CA PHE A 13 17.86 -56.24 -32.83
C PHE A 13 18.85 -55.13 -32.50
N VAL A 14 19.41 -55.18 -31.29
CA VAL A 14 20.55 -54.34 -30.90
C VAL A 14 21.71 -55.24 -30.47
N VAL A 15 22.84 -55.06 -31.13
CA VAL A 15 24.11 -55.72 -30.77
C VAL A 15 24.73 -54.91 -29.62
N LEU A 16 24.73 -55.51 -28.43
CA LEU A 16 25.22 -54.90 -27.20
C LEU A 16 26.38 -55.73 -26.65
N THR A 17 27.60 -55.27 -26.94
CA THR A 17 28.81 -55.95 -26.45
C THR A 17 29.03 -55.71 -24.96
N GLU A 18 29.59 -56.70 -24.26
CA GLU A 18 30.01 -56.55 -22.84
C GLU A 18 30.98 -55.37 -22.66
N ARG A 19 31.81 -55.09 -23.67
CA ARG A 19 32.73 -53.94 -23.66
C ARG A 19 32.00 -52.61 -23.56
N CYS A 20 30.82 -52.47 -24.16
CA CYS A 20 30.01 -51.25 -24.07
C CYS A 20 29.52 -51.02 -22.63
N LEU A 21 29.04 -52.08 -21.97
CA LEU A 21 28.57 -52.04 -20.58
C LEU A 21 29.72 -51.79 -19.60
N ALA A 22 30.83 -52.52 -19.75
CA ALA A 22 32.03 -52.34 -18.94
C ALA A 22 32.59 -50.91 -19.05
N LYS A 23 32.63 -50.36 -20.27
CA LYS A 23 33.09 -48.99 -20.50
C LYS A 23 32.17 -47.95 -19.86
N ALA A 24 30.85 -48.16 -19.86
CA ALA A 24 29.93 -47.25 -19.19
C ALA A 24 30.13 -47.24 -17.66
N ALA A 25 30.36 -48.41 -17.06
CA ALA A 25 30.68 -48.51 -15.64
C ALA A 25 32.03 -47.84 -15.28
N GLU A 26 33.02 -47.92 -16.17
CA GLU A 26 34.32 -47.26 -16.01
C GLU A 26 34.23 -45.73 -16.17
N ASP A 27 33.56 -45.25 -17.23
CA ASP A 27 33.47 -43.82 -17.53
C ASP A 27 32.60 -43.07 -16.50
N TYR A 28 31.71 -43.77 -15.78
CA TYR A 28 30.75 -43.20 -14.82
C TYR A 28 30.64 -44.02 -13.52
N PRO A 29 31.69 -44.01 -12.68
CA PRO A 29 31.69 -44.78 -11.44
C PRO A 29 30.57 -44.33 -10.48
N GLY A 30 29.84 -45.29 -9.93
CA GLY A 30 28.76 -45.05 -8.95
C GLY A 30 27.36 -44.86 -9.54
N ILE A 31 27.21 -44.89 -10.87
CA ILE A 31 25.88 -44.92 -11.52
C ILE A 31 25.47 -46.40 -11.72
N PRO A 32 24.24 -46.80 -11.33
CA PRO A 32 23.77 -48.18 -11.45
C PRO A 32 23.32 -48.49 -12.88
N PHE A 33 24.27 -48.61 -13.81
CA PHE A 33 24.01 -49.08 -15.17
C PHE A 33 23.60 -50.56 -15.19
N PRO A 34 22.83 -50.99 -16.20
CA PRO A 34 22.58 -52.40 -16.47
C PRO A 34 23.88 -53.20 -16.57
N GLN A 35 23.92 -54.39 -15.96
CA GLN A 35 25.14 -55.22 -15.94
C GLN A 35 25.24 -56.19 -17.12
N ASN A 36 24.12 -56.47 -17.78
CA ASN A 36 24.03 -57.43 -18.88
C ASN A 36 22.95 -57.01 -19.89
N ALA A 37 22.88 -57.70 -21.03
CA ALA A 37 21.89 -57.45 -22.06
C ALA A 37 20.44 -57.63 -21.54
N ALA A 38 20.16 -58.65 -20.73
CA ALA A 38 18.81 -58.90 -20.23
C ALA A 38 18.26 -57.73 -19.40
N GLU A 39 19.09 -57.05 -18.61
CA GLU A 39 18.68 -55.85 -17.86
C GLU A 39 18.35 -54.66 -18.77
N VAL A 40 19.11 -54.46 -19.84
CA VAL A 40 18.80 -53.42 -20.85
C VAL A 40 17.49 -53.75 -21.57
N GLU A 41 17.25 -55.03 -21.86
CA GLU A 41 16.01 -55.49 -22.49
C GLU A 41 14.80 -55.28 -21.57
N ALA A 42 14.96 -55.58 -20.27
CA ALA A 42 13.94 -55.30 -19.27
C ALA A 42 13.61 -53.80 -19.21
N ASP A 43 14.63 -52.92 -19.17
CA ASP A 43 14.42 -51.47 -19.18
C ASP A 43 13.72 -50.99 -20.48
N PHE A 44 13.94 -51.67 -21.61
CA PHE A 44 13.24 -51.38 -22.88
C PHE A 44 11.79 -51.86 -22.87
N LEU A 45 11.50 -52.98 -22.20
CA LEU A 45 10.16 -53.56 -22.07
C LEU A 45 9.29 -52.81 -21.05
N GLU A 46 9.89 -52.20 -20.02
CA GLU A 46 9.16 -51.34 -19.06
C GLU A 46 8.56 -50.08 -19.71
N ALA A 47 9.06 -49.67 -20.89
CA ALA A 47 8.54 -48.52 -21.61
C ALA A 47 7.22 -48.86 -22.34
N GLU A 48 6.08 -48.76 -21.64
CA GLU A 48 4.73 -49.13 -22.16
C GLU A 48 4.37 -48.54 -23.54
N GLN A 49 4.84 -47.32 -23.85
CA GLN A 49 4.56 -46.65 -25.13
C GLN A 49 5.62 -46.90 -26.21
N GLY A 50 6.70 -47.61 -25.87
CA GLY A 50 7.92 -47.75 -26.66
C GLY A 50 9.06 -46.88 -26.13
N VAL A 51 10.29 -47.28 -26.45
CA VAL A 51 11.52 -46.61 -26.02
C VAL A 51 11.65 -45.26 -26.72
N LEU A 52 12.05 -44.22 -25.98
CA LEU A 52 12.25 -42.88 -26.54
C LEU A 52 13.51 -42.85 -27.40
N VAL A 53 13.39 -42.36 -28.63
CA VAL A 53 14.49 -42.32 -29.59
C VAL A 53 14.72 -40.90 -30.11
N LEU A 54 15.98 -40.48 -30.07
CA LEU A 54 16.49 -39.27 -30.70
C LEU A 54 17.34 -39.62 -31.92
N VAL A 55 17.24 -38.82 -32.98
CA VAL A 55 18.05 -38.97 -34.20
C VAL A 55 19.14 -37.89 -34.25
N ASP A 56 20.40 -38.30 -34.43
CA ASP A 56 21.49 -37.38 -34.76
C ASP A 56 21.53 -37.11 -36.28
N GLU A 57 21.02 -35.95 -36.68
CA GLU A 57 20.92 -35.51 -38.07
C GLU A 57 22.27 -35.08 -38.67
N LYS A 58 23.38 -35.07 -37.91
CA LYS A 58 24.69 -34.65 -38.41
C LYS A 58 25.25 -35.56 -39.51
N GLN A 59 24.80 -36.81 -39.58
CA GLN A 59 25.23 -37.80 -40.57
C GLN A 59 24.01 -38.35 -41.31
N ALA A 60 23.61 -37.68 -42.40
CA ALA A 60 22.41 -38.04 -43.16
C ALA A 60 22.45 -39.47 -43.73
N ASP A 61 23.63 -39.96 -44.12
CA ASP A 61 23.80 -41.28 -44.75
C ASP A 61 23.98 -42.43 -43.74
N ASN A 62 24.27 -42.11 -42.48
CA ASN A 62 24.46 -43.08 -41.40
C ASN A 62 24.01 -42.48 -40.05
N PRO A 63 22.69 -42.35 -39.84
CA PRO A 63 22.18 -41.70 -38.66
C PRO A 63 22.51 -42.51 -37.40
N ARG A 64 22.86 -41.80 -36.34
CA ARG A 64 22.97 -42.39 -35.01
C ARG A 64 21.66 -42.19 -34.26
N LEU A 65 21.20 -43.24 -33.62
CA LEU A 65 20.03 -43.19 -32.76
C LEU A 65 20.46 -43.22 -31.31
N SER A 66 19.79 -42.44 -30.47
CA SER A 66 19.95 -42.50 -29.02
C SER A 66 18.67 -43.04 -28.40
N PHE A 67 18.71 -44.30 -27.99
CA PHE A 67 17.64 -44.97 -27.27
C PHE A 67 17.71 -44.56 -25.79
N CYS A 68 16.68 -43.88 -25.31
CA CYS A 68 16.65 -43.23 -24.01
C CYS A 68 15.67 -43.97 -23.09
N THR A 69 16.17 -44.45 -21.96
CA THR A 69 15.39 -44.95 -20.82
C THR A 69 15.53 -43.98 -19.65
N PRO A 70 14.73 -44.08 -18.58
CA PRO A 70 14.93 -43.27 -17.38
C PRO A 70 16.31 -43.43 -16.75
N ARG A 71 16.99 -44.56 -16.99
CA ARG A 71 18.30 -44.91 -16.42
C ARG A 71 19.47 -44.46 -17.30
N PHE A 72 19.35 -44.55 -18.62
CA PHE A 72 20.49 -44.31 -19.52
C PHE A 72 20.09 -43.88 -20.94
N GLU A 73 21.08 -43.35 -21.66
CA GLU A 73 21.09 -43.15 -23.10
C GLU A 73 22.00 -44.21 -23.74
N LEU A 74 21.45 -45.03 -24.63
CA LEU A 74 22.20 -45.98 -25.45
C LEU A 74 22.30 -45.43 -26.87
N VAL A 75 23.51 -45.00 -27.25
CA VAL A 75 23.77 -44.50 -28.59
C VAL A 75 24.14 -45.66 -29.50
N CYS A 76 23.37 -45.83 -30.57
CA CYS A 76 23.56 -46.87 -31.55
C CYS A 76 23.84 -46.31 -32.94
N GLY A 77 24.63 -47.04 -33.72
CA GLY A 77 24.78 -46.85 -35.16
C GLY A 77 24.23 -48.05 -35.91
N LEU A 78 24.13 -47.97 -37.24
CA LEU A 78 23.74 -49.11 -38.06
C LEU A 78 24.87 -50.13 -38.17
N THR A 79 24.50 -51.42 -38.23
CA THR A 79 25.40 -52.46 -38.74
C THR A 79 25.71 -52.24 -40.23
N GLN A 80 26.80 -52.86 -40.74
CA GLN A 80 27.14 -52.76 -42.16
C GLN A 80 26.03 -53.29 -43.09
N GLN A 81 25.30 -54.31 -42.65
CA GLN A 81 24.19 -54.91 -43.39
C GLN A 81 22.85 -54.15 -43.21
N LYS A 82 22.81 -53.12 -42.34
CA LYS A 82 21.63 -52.30 -42.01
C LYS A 82 20.43 -53.09 -41.47
N ASP A 83 20.70 -54.24 -40.89
CA ASP A 83 19.75 -55.22 -40.36
C ASP A 83 19.58 -55.14 -38.82
N ALA A 84 20.54 -54.52 -38.12
CA ALA A 84 20.48 -54.30 -36.68
C ALA A 84 21.13 -52.98 -36.25
N TRP A 85 20.94 -52.61 -34.99
CA TRP A 85 21.58 -51.47 -34.35
C TRP A 85 22.80 -51.94 -33.55
N PHE A 86 23.95 -51.31 -33.72
CA PHE A 86 25.16 -51.59 -32.97
C PHE A 86 25.35 -50.56 -31.86
N ALA A 87 25.39 -51.00 -30.60
CA ALA A 87 25.60 -50.13 -29.45
C ALA A 87 27.03 -49.57 -29.45
N ILE A 88 27.15 -48.24 -29.57
CA ILE A 88 28.42 -47.51 -29.61
C ILE A 88 28.85 -47.09 -28.21
N ARG A 89 27.93 -46.52 -27.43
CA ARG A 89 28.16 -46.15 -26.03
C ARG A 89 26.86 -46.15 -25.23
N MET A 90 26.99 -46.37 -23.93
CA MET A 90 25.96 -46.11 -22.93
C MET A 90 26.43 -44.99 -21.99
N ALA A 91 25.53 -44.11 -21.58
CA ALA A 91 25.84 -42.98 -20.71
C ALA A 91 24.59 -42.53 -19.93
N PRO A 92 24.74 -41.72 -18.86
CA PRO A 92 23.57 -41.16 -18.19
C PRO A 92 22.92 -40.10 -19.09
N LEU A 93 21.61 -39.86 -18.90
CA LEU A 93 20.88 -38.82 -19.62
C LEU A 93 21.43 -37.43 -19.27
N GLY A 94 22.21 -36.83 -20.17
CA GLY A 94 22.74 -35.48 -19.98
C GLY A 94 21.69 -34.38 -20.20
N LEU A 95 22.02 -33.14 -19.83
CA LEU A 95 21.16 -31.96 -20.06
C LEU A 95 20.85 -31.75 -21.55
N ARG A 96 21.80 -32.07 -22.44
CA ARG A 96 21.60 -31.98 -23.88
C ARG A 96 20.55 -32.98 -24.36
N THR A 97 20.64 -34.24 -23.91
CA THR A 97 19.69 -35.30 -24.25
C THR A 97 18.30 -34.95 -23.72
N HIS A 98 18.19 -34.48 -22.47
CA HIS A 98 16.94 -33.96 -21.91
C HIS A 98 16.35 -32.82 -22.76
N ASN A 99 17.16 -31.82 -23.14
CA ASN A 99 16.70 -30.71 -23.98
C ASN A 99 16.24 -31.19 -25.36
N GLN A 100 16.88 -32.23 -25.93
CA GLN A 100 16.45 -32.83 -27.19
C GLN A 100 15.13 -33.61 -27.02
N LEU A 101 14.98 -34.42 -25.96
CA LEU A 101 13.74 -35.13 -25.64
C LEU A 101 12.57 -34.16 -25.46
N VAL A 102 12.79 -33.03 -24.77
CA VAL A 102 11.78 -31.98 -24.55
C VAL A 102 11.32 -31.33 -25.86
N ARG A 103 12.19 -31.28 -26.88
CA ARG A 103 11.86 -30.74 -28.22
C ARG A 103 11.07 -31.72 -29.08
N GLY A 104 10.85 -32.95 -28.61
CA GLY A 104 10.16 -34.02 -29.32
C GLY A 104 11.07 -35.21 -29.57
N ALA A 105 10.51 -36.41 -29.43
CA ALA A 105 11.16 -37.68 -29.66
C ALA A 105 10.18 -38.70 -30.27
N VAL A 106 10.73 -39.81 -30.77
CA VAL A 106 9.92 -40.91 -31.32
C VAL A 106 9.80 -41.99 -30.24
N HIS A 107 8.60 -42.47 -29.97
CA HIS A 107 8.40 -43.70 -29.20
C HIS A 107 8.50 -44.89 -30.14
N VAL A 108 9.61 -45.62 -30.10
CA VAL A 108 9.83 -46.79 -30.94
C VAL A 108 9.32 -48.02 -30.19
N ALA A 109 8.30 -48.67 -30.76
CA ALA A 109 7.65 -49.84 -30.21
C ALA A 109 7.67 -50.98 -31.23
N PRO A 110 8.74 -51.80 -31.26
CA PRO A 110 8.81 -52.95 -32.15
C PRO A 110 7.93 -54.11 -31.66
N GLN A 111 7.76 -55.12 -32.50
CA GLN A 111 7.07 -56.37 -32.12
C GLN A 111 7.77 -57.06 -30.94
N ALA A 112 9.10 -57.02 -30.92
CA ALA A 112 9.94 -57.48 -29.83
C ALA A 112 11.27 -56.72 -29.87
N TRP A 113 11.85 -56.47 -28.69
CA TRP A 113 13.26 -56.12 -28.55
C TRP A 113 14.08 -57.41 -28.48
N SER A 114 15.27 -57.41 -29.04
CA SER A 114 16.23 -58.51 -28.88
C SER A 114 17.63 -57.95 -28.77
N LEU A 115 18.29 -58.24 -27.64
CA LEU A 115 19.65 -57.79 -27.38
C LEU A 115 20.60 -58.97 -27.51
N VAL A 116 21.53 -58.87 -28.47
CA VAL A 116 22.51 -59.92 -28.77
C VAL A 116 23.91 -59.46 -28.38
N ALA A 117 24.74 -60.35 -27.86
CA ALA A 117 26.06 -59.98 -27.32
C ALA A 117 27.08 -59.70 -28.44
N ASP A 118 26.93 -60.37 -29.58
CA ASP A 118 27.79 -60.20 -30.75
C ASP A 118 27.04 -60.33 -32.09
N LEU A 119 27.74 -60.00 -33.18
CA LEU A 119 27.21 -60.11 -34.55
C LEU A 119 27.05 -61.55 -35.04
N SER A 120 27.75 -62.51 -34.44
CA SER A 120 27.68 -63.93 -34.84
C SER A 120 26.35 -64.54 -34.39
N GLU A 121 25.88 -64.17 -33.20
CA GLU A 121 24.60 -64.53 -32.63
C GLU A 121 23.44 -64.01 -33.50
N LEU A 122 23.52 -62.76 -33.95
CA LEU A 122 22.55 -62.17 -34.90
C LEU A 122 22.45 -62.98 -36.20
N ASN A 123 23.61 -63.36 -36.77
CA ASN A 123 23.67 -64.13 -38.01
C ASN A 123 23.12 -65.56 -37.86
N GLY A 124 23.13 -66.12 -36.65
CA GLY A 124 22.57 -67.44 -36.34
C GLY A 124 21.06 -67.43 -36.07
N GLN A 125 20.56 -66.42 -35.34
CA GLN A 125 19.18 -66.38 -34.86
C GLN A 125 18.21 -65.66 -35.81
N ALA A 126 18.68 -64.69 -36.61
CA ALA A 126 17.79 -63.66 -37.15
C ALA A 126 17.99 -63.30 -38.63
N LYS A 127 18.80 -64.05 -39.38
CA LYS A 127 19.29 -63.68 -40.74
C LYS A 127 18.22 -63.24 -41.76
N ASN A 128 16.96 -63.67 -41.59
CA ASN A 128 15.85 -63.35 -42.50
C ASN A 128 14.74 -62.46 -41.86
N ILE A 129 14.85 -62.12 -40.58
CA ILE A 129 13.85 -61.34 -39.83
C ILE A 129 14.41 -60.03 -39.25
N ALA A 130 15.73 -59.87 -39.21
CA ALA A 130 16.39 -58.70 -38.66
C ALA A 130 16.13 -57.45 -39.53
N GLN A 131 15.47 -56.46 -38.93
CA GLN A 131 15.21 -55.16 -39.56
C GLN A 131 15.40 -54.05 -38.53
N THR A 132 15.90 -52.91 -38.99
CA THR A 132 16.19 -51.76 -38.12
C THR A 132 14.99 -50.82 -37.92
N GLY A 133 14.01 -50.84 -38.82
CA GLY A 133 12.88 -49.90 -38.83
C GLY A 133 13.30 -48.44 -39.08
N ILE A 134 14.50 -48.22 -39.63
CA ILE A 134 15.12 -46.90 -39.72
C ILE A 134 14.27 -45.88 -40.47
N ASP A 135 13.68 -46.24 -41.62
CA ASP A 135 12.92 -45.30 -42.45
C ASP A 135 11.65 -44.81 -41.73
N ASP A 136 10.96 -45.72 -41.03
CA ASP A 136 9.78 -45.40 -40.23
C ASP A 136 10.16 -44.50 -39.03
N ILE A 137 11.26 -44.80 -38.36
CA ILE A 137 11.79 -43.98 -37.25
C ILE A 137 12.13 -42.57 -37.73
N LEU A 138 12.83 -42.44 -38.87
CA LEU A 138 13.20 -41.14 -39.44
C LEU A 138 11.97 -40.35 -39.91
N SER A 139 10.97 -41.02 -40.47
CA SER A 139 9.69 -40.40 -40.85
C SER A 139 8.95 -39.85 -39.62
N ALA A 140 8.81 -40.68 -38.58
CA ALA A 140 8.22 -40.29 -37.31
C ALA A 140 8.98 -39.14 -36.63
N TRP A 141 10.31 -39.13 -36.73
CA TRP A 141 11.16 -38.05 -36.21
C TRP A 141 10.91 -36.71 -36.89
N LYS A 142 10.78 -36.70 -38.23
CA LYS A 142 10.43 -35.49 -38.99
C LYS A 142 9.07 -34.94 -38.56
N GLN A 143 8.10 -35.81 -38.29
CA GLN A 143 6.79 -35.42 -37.77
C GLN A 143 6.87 -34.86 -36.35
N ALA A 144 7.64 -35.50 -35.47
CA ALA A 144 7.81 -35.10 -34.07
C ALA A 144 8.38 -33.68 -33.91
N ARG A 145 9.17 -33.22 -34.88
CA ARG A 145 9.78 -31.89 -34.90
C ARG A 145 8.94 -30.79 -35.53
N GLN A 146 7.77 -31.10 -36.09
CA GLN A 146 6.89 -30.05 -36.59
C GLN A 146 6.34 -29.23 -35.41
N PRO A 147 6.37 -27.89 -35.48
CA PRO A 147 5.85 -27.04 -34.42
C PRO A 147 4.36 -27.32 -34.26
N VAL A 148 3.97 -27.88 -33.12
CA VAL A 148 2.57 -28.02 -32.76
C VAL A 148 2.02 -26.61 -32.57
N LYS A 149 1.06 -26.21 -33.40
CA LYS A 149 0.28 -24.99 -33.20
C LYS A 149 -0.43 -25.12 -31.84
N ASN A 150 0.13 -24.52 -30.80
CA ASN A 150 -0.50 -24.51 -29.49
C ASN A 150 -1.72 -23.60 -29.56
N LYS A 151 -2.89 -24.15 -29.21
CA LYS A 151 -4.09 -23.36 -28.95
C LYS A 151 -3.84 -22.57 -27.65
N PRO A 152 -4.31 -21.32 -27.52
CA PRO A 152 -4.13 -20.52 -26.30
C PRO A 152 -4.57 -21.30 -25.06
N LEU A 153 -3.83 -21.17 -23.94
CA LEU A 153 -4.21 -21.77 -22.66
C LEU A 153 -5.58 -21.22 -22.23
N ALA A 154 -6.63 -22.02 -22.41
CA ALA A 154 -7.83 -21.86 -21.62
C ALA A 154 -7.55 -22.44 -20.22
N PRO A 155 -7.90 -21.76 -19.13
CA PRO A 155 -7.79 -22.35 -17.80
C PRO A 155 -8.67 -23.60 -17.74
N LYS A 156 -8.05 -24.78 -17.66
CA LYS A 156 -8.80 -25.99 -17.30
C LYS A 156 -9.18 -25.86 -15.83
N SER A 157 -10.47 -25.98 -15.53
CA SER A 157 -10.95 -26.01 -14.16
C SER A 157 -10.52 -27.32 -13.49
N GLY A 158 -9.66 -27.22 -12.48
CA GLY A 158 -9.20 -28.36 -11.67
C GLY A 158 -7.80 -28.87 -12.01
N ILE A 159 -7.20 -29.53 -11.03
CA ILE A 159 -5.87 -30.14 -11.12
C ILE A 159 -5.94 -31.48 -11.86
N SER A 160 -5.05 -31.71 -12.81
CA SER A 160 -4.97 -32.98 -13.53
C SER A 160 -4.36 -34.09 -12.66
N ALA A 161 -4.63 -35.37 -12.97
CA ALA A 161 -4.07 -36.49 -12.20
C ALA A 161 -2.54 -36.46 -12.14
N ALA A 162 -1.87 -36.06 -13.23
CA ALA A 162 -0.42 -35.88 -13.28
C ALA A 162 0.07 -34.76 -12.34
N GLN A 163 -0.67 -33.64 -12.29
CA GLN A 163 -0.37 -32.55 -11.38
C GLN A 163 -0.57 -32.94 -9.92
N GLN A 164 -1.61 -33.71 -9.62
CA GLN A 164 -1.87 -34.22 -8.28
C GLN A 164 -0.77 -35.18 -7.81
N ALA A 165 -0.35 -36.12 -8.67
CA ALA A 165 0.74 -37.05 -8.39
C ALA A 165 2.06 -36.32 -8.15
N PHE A 166 2.39 -35.32 -8.98
CA PHE A 166 3.57 -34.49 -8.79
C PHE A 166 3.56 -33.79 -7.43
N LEU A 167 2.46 -33.12 -7.07
CA LEU A 167 2.37 -32.40 -5.80
C LEU A 167 2.46 -33.35 -4.59
N ALA A 168 1.89 -34.54 -4.69
CA ALA A 168 2.02 -35.57 -3.64
C ALA A 168 3.49 -36.01 -3.46
N ASN A 169 4.21 -36.25 -4.56
CA ASN A 169 5.63 -36.59 -4.50
C ASN A 169 6.48 -35.45 -3.92
N VAL A 170 6.17 -34.19 -4.25
CA VAL A 170 6.86 -33.03 -3.65
C VAL A 170 6.61 -32.96 -2.15
N ASP A 171 5.38 -33.17 -1.67
CA ASP A 171 5.10 -33.23 -0.22
C ASP A 171 5.93 -34.33 0.46
N THR A 172 5.95 -35.55 -0.08
CA THR A 172 6.77 -36.65 0.47
C THR A 172 8.27 -36.32 0.49
N LEU A 173 8.79 -35.64 -0.55
CA LEU A 173 10.19 -35.22 -0.57
C LEU A 173 10.50 -34.15 0.49
N ILE A 174 9.55 -33.26 0.79
CA ILE A 174 9.69 -32.25 1.85
C ILE A 174 9.74 -32.96 3.21
N ASP A 175 8.86 -33.93 3.46
CA ASP A 175 8.82 -34.71 4.70
C ASP A 175 10.13 -35.49 4.92
N LEU A 176 10.56 -36.26 3.91
CA LEU A 176 11.81 -37.03 3.97
C LEU A 176 13.02 -36.13 4.18
N ALA A 177 13.08 -34.97 3.53
CA ALA A 177 14.17 -34.02 3.71
C ALA A 177 14.17 -33.43 5.14
N CYS A 178 13.00 -33.23 5.74
CA CYS A 178 12.87 -32.78 7.14
C CYS A 178 13.37 -33.84 8.11
N GLU A 179 12.94 -35.09 7.92
CA GLU A 179 13.36 -36.24 8.74
C GLU A 179 14.88 -36.42 8.70
N VAL A 180 15.48 -36.42 7.50
CA VAL A 180 16.93 -36.56 7.33
C VAL A 180 17.69 -35.44 8.06
N GLU A 181 17.24 -34.19 7.93
CA GLU A 181 17.87 -33.07 8.63
C GLU A 181 17.74 -33.23 10.16
N LEU A 182 16.55 -33.56 10.67
CA LEU A 182 16.32 -33.76 12.11
C LEU A 182 17.16 -34.92 12.67
N GLU A 183 17.27 -36.04 11.95
CA GLU A 183 18.14 -37.15 12.34
C GLU A 183 19.62 -36.74 12.36
N GLN A 184 20.08 -35.98 11.37
CA GLN A 184 21.46 -35.47 11.34
C GLN A 184 21.74 -34.55 12.53
N ALA A 185 20.82 -33.66 12.88
CA ALA A 185 20.95 -32.82 14.08
C ALA A 185 20.91 -33.62 15.37
N ALA A 186 20.06 -34.64 15.46
CA ALA A 186 20.01 -35.51 16.65
C ALA A 186 21.32 -36.28 16.87
N ARG A 187 22.05 -36.60 15.78
CA ARG A 187 23.36 -37.26 15.82
C ARG A 187 24.53 -36.29 16.07
N GLN A 188 24.35 -34.98 15.92
CA GLN A 188 25.41 -34.02 16.16
C GLN A 188 25.71 -33.90 17.66
N GLU A 189 26.99 -34.04 18.00
CA GLU A 189 27.42 -33.94 19.39
C GLU A 189 27.24 -32.52 19.94
N ARG A 190 26.80 -32.47 21.20
CA ARG A 190 26.75 -31.25 21.99
C ARG A 190 28.17 -30.78 22.25
N VAL A 191 28.47 -29.52 21.92
CA VAL A 191 29.78 -28.92 22.15
C VAL A 191 29.83 -28.37 23.58
N PRO A 192 30.74 -28.85 24.43
CA PRO A 192 30.86 -28.34 25.79
C PRO A 192 31.35 -26.88 25.83
N VAL A 193 30.79 -26.12 26.77
CA VAL A 193 31.09 -24.72 27.04
C VAL A 193 31.99 -24.63 28.26
N ARG A 194 33.12 -23.94 28.10
CA ARG A 194 34.09 -23.65 29.16
C ARG A 194 33.69 -22.43 29.99
N ALA A 195 33.25 -21.37 29.31
CA ALA A 195 32.88 -20.10 29.94
C ALA A 195 31.87 -19.32 29.09
N ALA A 196 31.04 -18.50 29.74
CA ALA A 196 30.10 -17.58 29.09
C ALA A 196 30.18 -16.18 29.72
N GLU A 197 30.45 -15.16 28.91
CA GLU A 197 30.61 -13.77 29.33
C GLU A 197 29.58 -12.85 28.64
N PRO A 198 28.95 -11.90 29.36
CA PRO A 198 28.04 -10.96 28.74
C PRO A 198 28.80 -9.96 27.87
N VAL A 199 28.32 -9.74 26.65
CA VAL A 199 28.79 -8.64 25.77
C VAL A 199 27.74 -7.52 25.74
N SER A 200 26.46 -7.89 25.68
CA SER A 200 25.32 -6.98 25.82
C SER A 200 24.12 -7.71 26.43
N ALA A 201 22.96 -7.06 26.53
CA ALA A 201 21.75 -7.66 27.12
C ALA A 201 21.31 -8.97 26.44
N SER A 202 21.53 -9.10 25.12
CA SER A 202 21.12 -10.27 24.35
C SER A 202 22.29 -11.03 23.71
N VAL A 203 23.51 -10.48 23.74
CA VAL A 203 24.70 -11.08 23.10
C VAL A 203 25.70 -11.54 24.16
N TRP A 204 26.13 -12.79 24.03
CA TRP A 204 27.02 -13.45 24.96
C TRP A 204 28.19 -14.10 24.22
N ARG A 205 29.37 -14.01 24.82
CA ARG A 205 30.58 -14.67 24.37
C ARG A 205 30.71 -16.02 25.06
N PHE A 206 30.77 -17.08 24.27
CA PHE A 206 31.01 -18.44 24.73
C PHE A 206 32.43 -18.87 24.34
N SER A 207 33.17 -19.41 25.29
CA SER A 207 34.41 -20.14 25.05
C SER A 207 34.10 -21.64 25.11
N LEU A 208 34.46 -22.38 24.08
CA LEU A 208 34.16 -23.79 23.90
C LEU A 208 35.36 -24.64 24.31
N ASP A 209 35.12 -25.89 24.71
CA ASP A 209 36.23 -26.79 25.06
C ASP A 209 37.06 -27.23 23.84
N LYS A 210 36.40 -27.30 22.68
CA LYS A 210 37.02 -27.62 21.40
C LYS A 210 36.50 -26.66 20.33
N PRO A 211 37.28 -26.39 19.27
CA PRO A 211 36.80 -25.64 18.12
C PRO A 211 35.56 -26.32 17.53
N ALA A 212 34.50 -25.54 17.33
CA ALA A 212 33.26 -26.03 16.73
C ALA A 212 33.14 -25.56 15.29
N SER A 213 32.41 -26.32 14.46
CA SER A 213 32.17 -26.01 13.05
C SER A 213 31.03 -25.01 12.81
N PHE A 214 30.54 -24.35 13.87
CA PHE A 214 29.45 -23.38 13.79
C PHE A 214 29.81 -22.18 12.92
N ARG A 215 28.85 -21.71 12.13
CA ARG A 215 28.98 -20.58 11.20
C ARG A 215 28.09 -19.43 11.64
N VAL A 216 28.45 -18.23 11.23
CA VAL A 216 27.60 -17.04 11.43
C VAL A 216 26.23 -17.28 10.78
N GLY A 217 25.18 -17.03 11.55
CA GLY A 217 23.79 -17.27 11.16
C GLY A 217 23.23 -18.63 11.55
N ASP A 218 24.05 -19.57 12.02
CA ASP A 218 23.58 -20.85 12.54
C ASP A 218 22.71 -20.64 13.77
N TYR A 219 21.70 -21.48 13.91
CA TYR A 219 20.82 -21.50 15.07
C TYR A 219 21.32 -22.53 16.05
N LEU A 220 21.53 -22.12 17.30
CA LEU A 220 21.99 -22.99 18.36
C LEU A 220 20.96 -23.04 19.48
N GLN A 221 20.84 -24.21 20.08
CA GLN A 221 20.22 -24.42 21.38
C GLN A 221 21.33 -24.58 22.43
N ALA A 222 21.07 -24.03 23.62
CA ALA A 222 22.00 -23.98 24.73
C ALA A 222 21.36 -24.57 25.98
N GLY A 223 22.10 -25.36 26.76
CA GLY A 223 21.56 -25.98 27.97
C GLY A 223 22.61 -26.27 29.04
N ASN A 224 22.13 -26.49 30.28
CA ASN A 224 22.96 -26.86 31.45
C ASN A 224 22.75 -28.34 31.87
N GLY A 225 21.73 -29.02 31.33
CA GLY A 225 21.34 -30.40 31.69
C GLY A 225 21.32 -31.40 30.52
N GLU A 226 20.86 -32.62 30.78
CA GLU A 226 20.93 -33.72 29.80
C GLU A 226 19.80 -33.73 28.75
N THR A 227 18.66 -33.09 28.99
CA THR A 227 17.42 -33.43 28.23
C THR A 227 16.83 -32.34 27.33
N ALA A 228 16.95 -31.03 27.61
CA ALA A 228 16.41 -30.00 26.71
C ALA A 228 17.24 -28.71 26.70
N GLY A 229 17.29 -28.04 25.54
CA GLY A 229 17.86 -26.70 25.42
C GLY A 229 17.03 -25.68 26.22
N GLU A 230 17.69 -24.95 27.11
CA GLU A 230 17.09 -23.91 27.96
C GLU A 230 16.93 -22.58 27.22
N ALA A 231 17.78 -22.34 26.23
CA ALA A 231 17.80 -21.09 25.49
C ALA A 231 18.20 -21.31 24.04
N ASP A 232 17.61 -20.52 23.14
CA ASP A 232 17.91 -20.55 21.72
C ASP A 232 18.53 -19.22 21.29
N GLY A 233 19.52 -19.30 20.43
CA GLY A 233 20.17 -18.13 19.87
C GLY A 233 20.65 -18.34 18.45
N VAL A 234 21.16 -17.25 17.88
CA VAL A 234 21.79 -17.23 16.56
C VAL A 234 23.25 -16.82 16.70
N VAL A 235 24.13 -17.49 15.97
CA VAL A 235 25.55 -17.17 15.93
C VAL A 235 25.76 -15.84 15.23
N VAL A 236 26.32 -14.86 15.94
CA VAL A 236 26.71 -13.55 15.39
C VAL A 236 28.15 -13.60 14.88
N GLU A 237 29.00 -14.34 15.58
CA GLU A 237 30.41 -14.48 15.25
C GLU A 237 30.93 -15.85 15.70
N ALA A 238 31.80 -16.47 14.91
CA ALA A 238 32.46 -17.73 15.26
C ALA A 238 33.93 -17.66 14.83
N ARG A 239 34.85 -17.85 15.79
CA ARG A 239 36.31 -17.88 15.56
C ARG A 239 36.94 -18.95 16.44
N GLY A 240 37.31 -20.09 15.85
CA GLY A 240 37.97 -21.18 16.58
C GLY A 240 37.09 -21.75 17.69
N ASP A 241 37.53 -21.59 18.93
CA ASP A 241 36.81 -21.99 20.14
C ASP A 241 35.99 -20.85 20.78
N VAL A 242 35.93 -19.66 20.17
CA VAL A 242 35.15 -18.53 20.67
C VAL A 242 33.96 -18.25 19.75
N LEU A 243 32.79 -18.07 20.36
CA LEU A 243 31.50 -17.85 19.72
C LEU A 243 30.82 -16.62 20.33
N LEU A 244 30.22 -15.76 19.52
CA LEU A 244 29.20 -14.80 19.97
C LEU A 244 27.81 -15.34 19.62
N LEU A 245 26.99 -15.58 20.63
CA LEU A 245 25.62 -16.05 20.49
C LEU A 245 24.66 -14.95 20.93
N ARG A 246 23.69 -14.61 20.07
CA ARG A 246 22.60 -13.71 20.43
C ARG A 246 21.33 -14.49 20.72
N PHE A 247 20.83 -14.40 21.95
CA PHE A 247 19.58 -15.04 22.36
C PHE A 247 18.35 -14.29 21.84
N TYR A 248 17.27 -15.02 21.51
CA TYR A 248 16.01 -14.39 21.08
C TYR A 248 15.25 -13.70 22.20
N LYS A 249 15.45 -14.14 23.43
CA LYS A 249 14.84 -13.59 24.63
C LYS A 249 15.93 -13.03 25.52
N SER A 250 15.65 -11.94 26.21
CA SER A 250 16.53 -11.44 27.27
C SER A 250 16.62 -12.52 28.36
N MET A 251 17.84 -12.88 28.74
CA MET A 251 18.11 -13.95 29.72
C MET A 251 18.82 -13.37 30.94
N GLU A 252 18.50 -13.90 32.12
CA GLU A 252 19.21 -13.53 33.34
C GLU A 252 20.68 -13.97 33.26
N PRO A 253 21.65 -13.09 33.61
CA PRO A 253 23.07 -13.40 33.49
C PRO A 253 23.51 -14.70 34.18
N LYS A 254 22.96 -14.97 35.37
CA LYS A 254 23.28 -16.19 36.13
C LYS A 254 22.89 -17.47 35.38
N ARG A 255 21.79 -17.45 34.62
CA ARG A 255 21.33 -18.61 33.84
C ARG A 255 22.23 -18.88 32.64
N VAL A 256 22.66 -17.81 31.96
CA VAL A 256 23.54 -17.96 30.79
C VAL A 256 24.93 -18.45 31.20
N GLN A 257 25.45 -17.99 32.34
CA GLN A 257 26.73 -18.46 32.90
C GLN A 257 26.72 -19.94 33.29
N GLN A 258 25.55 -20.53 33.51
CA GLN A 258 25.38 -21.93 33.86
C GLN A 258 25.27 -22.86 32.63
N ILE A 259 25.20 -22.33 31.41
CA ILE A 259 25.15 -23.15 30.19
C ILE A 259 26.42 -23.98 30.08
N LYS A 260 26.25 -25.30 29.87
CA LYS A 260 27.34 -26.28 29.76
C LYS A 260 27.58 -26.77 28.35
N TRP A 261 26.60 -26.62 27.46
CA TRP A 261 26.75 -27.09 26.09
C TRP A 261 25.93 -26.27 25.10
N LEU A 262 26.38 -26.32 23.84
CA LEU A 262 25.71 -25.78 22.67
C LEU A 262 25.54 -26.86 21.62
N ALA A 263 24.39 -26.89 20.96
CA ALA A 263 24.15 -27.78 19.84
C ALA A 263 23.35 -27.08 18.74
N PRO A 264 23.46 -27.52 17.47
CA PRO A 264 22.64 -27.00 16.40
C PRO A 264 21.15 -27.19 16.67
N LYS A 265 20.38 -26.19 16.27
CA LYS A 265 18.92 -26.20 16.27
C LYS A 265 18.44 -26.06 14.85
N ILE A 266 17.84 -27.12 14.32
CA ILE A 266 17.23 -27.08 13.00
C ILE A 266 15.85 -26.42 13.12
N SER A 267 15.58 -25.48 12.21
CA SER A 267 14.27 -24.86 12.12
C SER A 267 13.40 -25.63 11.15
N THR A 268 12.27 -26.15 11.62
CA THR A 268 11.28 -26.81 10.76
C THR A 268 10.43 -25.83 9.95
N LYS A 269 10.55 -24.51 10.22
CA LYS A 269 9.74 -23.46 9.57
C LYS A 269 9.86 -23.47 8.05
N GLN A 270 11.04 -23.78 7.50
CA GLN A 270 11.23 -23.82 6.06
C GLN A 270 10.35 -24.88 5.41
N TYR A 271 10.22 -26.05 6.03
CA TYR A 271 9.38 -27.15 5.54
C TYR A 271 7.90 -26.79 5.63
N THR A 272 7.48 -26.12 6.72
CA THR A 272 6.11 -25.58 6.83
C THR A 272 5.79 -24.63 5.66
N ILE A 273 6.68 -23.69 5.35
CA ILE A 273 6.51 -22.76 4.22
C ILE A 273 6.46 -23.51 2.88
N GLN A 274 7.27 -24.56 2.71
CA GLN A 274 7.24 -25.39 1.50
C GLN A 274 5.91 -26.12 1.34
N HIS A 275 5.36 -26.73 2.40
CA HIS A 275 4.04 -27.35 2.36
C HIS A 275 2.92 -26.33 2.10
N GLU A 276 3.00 -25.12 2.68
CA GLU A 276 2.06 -24.04 2.39
C GLU A 276 2.07 -23.67 0.90
N ALA A 277 3.26 -23.60 0.28
CA ALA A 277 3.38 -23.36 -1.15
C ALA A 277 2.78 -24.50 -2.00
N VAL A 278 3.03 -25.76 -1.63
CA VAL A 278 2.43 -26.94 -2.30
C VAL A 278 0.91 -26.92 -2.15
N ARG A 279 0.39 -26.57 -0.97
CA ARG A 279 -1.04 -26.43 -0.72
C ARG A 279 -1.66 -25.30 -1.55
N ALA A 280 -1.00 -24.14 -1.64
CA ALA A 280 -1.48 -23.03 -2.47
C ALA A 280 -1.56 -23.43 -3.95
N LEU A 281 -0.58 -24.19 -4.45
CA LEU A 281 -0.63 -24.76 -5.81
C LEU A 281 -1.77 -25.78 -5.96
N ARG A 282 -1.95 -26.65 -4.96
CA ARG A 282 -3.03 -27.65 -4.91
C ARG A 282 -4.44 -27.03 -4.89
N ASN A 283 -4.57 -25.87 -4.27
CA ASN A 283 -5.84 -25.16 -4.17
C ASN A 283 -6.06 -24.13 -5.29
N ASN A 284 -5.11 -24.02 -6.23
CA ASN A 284 -5.13 -22.99 -7.27
C ASN A 284 -5.18 -21.55 -6.70
N GLU A 285 -4.54 -21.34 -5.55
CA GLU A 285 -4.39 -20.05 -4.85
C GLU A 285 -3.10 -19.31 -5.24
N SER A 286 -2.27 -19.91 -6.10
CA SER A 286 -1.03 -19.29 -6.59
C SER A 286 -1.30 -18.14 -7.56
N LEU A 287 -0.50 -17.07 -7.48
CA LEU A 287 -0.60 -15.91 -8.38
C LEU A 287 -0.47 -16.25 -9.87
N ASN A 288 0.32 -17.27 -10.22
CA ASN A 288 0.40 -17.80 -11.58
C ASN A 288 -0.43 -19.09 -11.69
N PRO A 289 -1.66 -19.03 -12.25
CA PRO A 289 -2.53 -20.21 -12.36
C PRO A 289 -2.02 -21.24 -13.38
N HIS A 290 -1.02 -20.90 -14.20
CA HIS A 290 -0.49 -21.77 -15.24
C HIS A 290 0.80 -22.49 -14.82
N LEU A 291 1.34 -22.23 -13.62
CA LEU A 291 2.64 -22.76 -13.20
C LEU A 291 2.71 -24.29 -13.27
N LEU A 292 1.69 -24.99 -12.79
CA LEU A 292 1.65 -26.46 -12.84
C LEU A 292 1.59 -26.96 -14.29
N SER A 293 0.83 -26.30 -15.17
CA SER A 293 0.79 -26.67 -16.59
C SER A 293 2.11 -26.39 -17.32
N GLN A 294 2.85 -25.37 -16.90
CA GLN A 294 4.17 -25.03 -17.43
C GLN A 294 5.21 -26.08 -17.00
N ILE A 295 5.26 -26.41 -15.71
CA ILE A 295 6.28 -27.33 -15.16
C ILE A 295 6.00 -28.80 -15.55
N ILE A 296 4.74 -29.23 -15.52
CA ILE A 296 4.37 -30.66 -15.59
C ILE A 296 3.91 -31.04 -16.98
N GLU A 297 3.18 -30.14 -17.65
CA GLU A 297 2.55 -30.42 -18.94
C GLU A 297 3.28 -29.74 -20.11
N ASN A 298 4.39 -29.04 -19.83
CA ASN A 298 5.23 -28.35 -20.80
C ASN A 298 4.44 -27.39 -21.72
N ARG A 299 3.40 -26.73 -21.15
CA ARG A 299 2.55 -25.78 -21.86
C ARG A 299 2.98 -24.36 -21.56
N PHE A 300 3.52 -23.69 -22.58
CA PHE A 300 3.94 -22.30 -22.53
C PHE A 300 3.16 -21.47 -23.52
N ALA A 301 2.96 -20.19 -23.20
CA ALA A 301 2.47 -19.15 -24.07
C ALA A 301 3.52 -18.80 -25.14
N ASP A 302 3.03 -18.53 -26.34
CA ASP A 302 3.86 -18.06 -27.43
C ASP A 302 4.34 -16.64 -27.15
N TYR A 303 5.59 -16.35 -27.52
CA TYR A 303 6.18 -15.02 -27.41
C TYR A 303 7.11 -14.73 -28.60
N PRO A 304 7.28 -13.46 -28.97
CA PRO A 304 8.21 -13.10 -30.03
C PRO A 304 9.65 -13.33 -29.57
N VAL A 305 10.35 -14.27 -30.21
CA VAL A 305 11.77 -14.50 -29.92
C VAL A 305 12.57 -13.31 -30.47
N PRO A 306 13.31 -12.57 -29.62
CA PRO A 306 14.11 -11.45 -30.09
C PRO A 306 15.20 -11.93 -31.05
N LYS A 307 15.33 -11.22 -32.18
CA LYS A 307 16.47 -11.43 -33.10
C LYS A 307 17.71 -10.89 -32.40
N ALA A 308 18.76 -11.70 -32.31
CA ALA A 308 20.02 -11.30 -31.70
C ALA A 308 20.53 -10.01 -32.36
N ALA A 309 20.37 -8.88 -31.67
CA ALA A 309 21.00 -7.64 -32.07
C ALA A 309 22.51 -7.79 -31.85
N GLY A 310 23.32 -7.49 -32.87
CA GLY A 310 24.76 -7.42 -32.74
C GLY A 310 25.12 -6.32 -31.73
N GLY A 311 25.43 -6.69 -30.50
CA GLY A 311 25.66 -5.74 -29.42
C GLY A 311 27.09 -5.19 -29.42
N SER A 312 27.25 -3.89 -29.71
CA SER A 312 28.43 -3.10 -29.37
C SER A 312 28.28 -2.48 -27.98
N GLY A 313 28.18 -3.31 -26.93
CA GLY A 313 27.89 -2.87 -25.56
C GLY A 313 28.56 -3.70 -24.47
N LYS A 314 28.25 -3.41 -23.21
CA LYS A 314 28.80 -4.09 -22.00
C LYS A 314 28.55 -5.60 -21.99
N PHE A 315 27.47 -6.07 -22.60
CA PHE A 315 27.06 -7.47 -22.61
C PHE A 315 27.39 -8.14 -23.95
N ASN A 316 27.85 -9.40 -23.89
CA ASN A 316 28.07 -10.19 -25.09
C ASN A 316 26.73 -10.58 -25.76
N PRO A 317 26.73 -11.04 -27.03
CA PRO A 317 25.49 -11.36 -27.75
C PRO A 317 24.58 -12.37 -27.04
N ALA A 318 25.15 -13.36 -26.34
CA ALA A 318 24.38 -14.36 -25.61
C ALA A 318 23.69 -13.79 -24.36
N GLN A 319 24.40 -12.94 -23.60
CA GLN A 319 23.85 -12.22 -22.46
C GLN A 319 22.78 -11.23 -22.89
N GLN A 320 23.03 -10.49 -23.97
CA GLN A 320 22.07 -9.54 -24.54
C GLN A 320 20.78 -10.25 -24.98
N ALA A 321 20.90 -11.36 -25.72
CA ALA A 321 19.74 -12.17 -26.11
C ALA A 321 18.99 -12.73 -24.89
N MET A 322 19.69 -13.06 -23.80
CA MET A 322 19.07 -13.50 -22.55
C MET A 322 18.28 -12.37 -21.88
N ILE A 323 18.85 -11.16 -21.80
CA ILE A 323 18.20 -9.98 -21.24
C ILE A 323 16.94 -9.65 -22.03
N GLU A 324 17.03 -9.62 -23.36
CA GLU A 324 15.88 -9.35 -24.22
C GLU A 324 14.78 -10.40 -24.07
N ARG A 325 15.14 -11.68 -23.96
CA ARG A 325 14.17 -12.74 -23.68
C ARG A 325 13.51 -12.58 -22.31
N ALA A 326 14.28 -12.20 -21.29
CA ALA A 326 13.74 -12.03 -19.93
C ALA A 326 12.63 -10.98 -19.87
N LEU A 327 12.71 -9.93 -20.70
CA LEU A 327 11.70 -8.86 -20.77
C LEU A 327 10.42 -9.25 -21.54
N LEU A 328 10.51 -10.26 -22.41
CA LEU A 328 9.45 -10.63 -23.36
C LEU A 328 8.74 -11.94 -23.00
N VAL A 329 9.41 -12.86 -22.32
CA VAL A 329 8.83 -14.16 -21.95
C VAL A 329 7.71 -13.95 -20.93
N PRO A 330 6.45 -14.33 -21.25
CA PRO A 330 5.32 -14.13 -20.34
C PRO A 330 5.28 -15.15 -19.20
N ASP A 331 5.92 -16.31 -19.39
CA ASP A 331 5.88 -17.44 -18.47
C ASP A 331 7.17 -17.57 -17.64
N MET A 332 8.08 -18.45 -18.07
CA MET A 332 9.29 -18.82 -17.36
C MET A 332 10.46 -18.87 -18.33
N LEU A 333 11.58 -18.27 -17.93
CA LEU A 333 12.84 -18.32 -18.65
C LEU A 333 13.90 -19.02 -17.81
N LEU A 334 14.46 -20.11 -18.34
CA LEU A 334 15.62 -20.77 -17.75
C LEU A 334 16.90 -20.22 -18.37
N ALA A 335 17.68 -19.50 -17.57
CA ALA A 335 18.97 -18.94 -17.97
C ALA A 335 20.13 -19.79 -17.46
N LEU A 336 20.91 -20.39 -18.37
CA LEU A 336 22.12 -21.12 -18.01
C LEU A 336 23.35 -20.21 -18.08
N GLY A 337 24.06 -20.06 -16.96
CA GLY A 337 25.32 -19.34 -16.90
C GLY A 337 26.43 -20.17 -16.27
N PRO A 338 27.41 -20.67 -17.04
CA PRO A 338 28.62 -21.29 -16.50
C PRO A 338 29.38 -20.36 -15.52
N PRO A 339 30.29 -20.88 -14.69
CA PRO A 339 31.14 -20.05 -13.82
C PRO A 339 31.87 -18.96 -14.62
N GLY A 340 31.93 -17.74 -14.08
CA GLY A 340 32.63 -16.61 -14.71
C GLY A 340 31.90 -15.87 -15.85
N THR A 341 30.71 -16.30 -16.27
CA THR A 341 30.01 -15.69 -17.44
C THR A 341 29.18 -14.44 -17.13
N GLY A 342 29.52 -13.68 -16.08
CA GLY A 342 28.83 -12.42 -15.75
C GLY A 342 27.35 -12.57 -15.34
N LYS A 343 26.95 -13.71 -14.75
CA LYS A 343 25.55 -13.98 -14.33
C LYS A 343 24.94 -12.85 -13.51
N THR A 344 25.67 -12.36 -12.50
CA THR A 344 25.18 -11.32 -11.59
C THR A 344 24.90 -10.03 -12.36
N ASP A 345 25.77 -9.64 -13.29
CA ASP A 345 25.56 -8.43 -14.10
C ASP A 345 24.36 -8.57 -15.03
N THR A 346 24.16 -9.75 -15.63
CA THR A 346 22.95 -10.03 -16.43
C THR A 346 21.68 -9.94 -15.57
N ILE A 347 21.68 -10.48 -14.36
CA ILE A 347 20.54 -10.38 -13.44
C ILE A 347 20.27 -8.92 -13.05
N ARG A 348 21.30 -8.15 -12.69
CA ARG A 348 21.16 -6.72 -12.35
C ARG A 348 20.53 -5.93 -13.49
N GLU A 349 20.96 -6.19 -14.73
CA GLU A 349 20.39 -5.53 -15.91
C GLU A 349 18.92 -5.86 -16.12
N ILE A 350 18.54 -7.13 -15.96
CA ILE A 350 17.13 -7.56 -16.05
C ILE A 350 16.30 -6.85 -14.98
N VAL A 351 16.76 -6.86 -13.72
CA VAL A 351 16.06 -6.20 -12.61
C VAL A 351 15.91 -4.69 -12.87
N ALA A 352 16.97 -4.02 -13.30
CA ALA A 352 16.94 -2.59 -13.58
C ALA A 352 15.96 -2.24 -14.70
N ARG A 353 15.92 -3.03 -15.79
CA ARG A 353 14.99 -2.81 -16.91
C ARG A 353 13.53 -3.09 -16.53
N GLU A 354 13.27 -4.17 -15.81
CA GLU A 354 11.92 -4.50 -15.31
C GLU A 354 11.42 -3.41 -14.34
N ALA A 355 12.28 -2.93 -13.44
CA ALA A 355 11.95 -1.83 -12.54
C ALA A 355 11.70 -0.50 -13.30
N ALA A 356 12.49 -0.21 -14.34
CA ALA A 356 12.28 0.97 -15.19
C ALA A 356 10.95 0.92 -15.96
N LEU A 357 10.43 -0.27 -16.26
CA LEU A 357 9.09 -0.49 -16.81
C LEU A 357 7.97 -0.38 -15.75
N GLY A 358 8.30 -0.01 -14.51
CA GLY A 358 7.35 0.12 -13.40
C GLY A 358 6.92 -1.21 -12.78
N ARG A 359 7.59 -2.33 -13.10
CA ARG A 359 7.25 -3.64 -12.55
C ARG A 359 7.90 -3.85 -11.18
N LYS A 360 7.22 -4.61 -10.31
CA LYS A 360 7.78 -5.06 -9.02
C LYS A 360 8.55 -6.35 -9.24
N VAL A 361 9.81 -6.39 -8.81
CA VAL A 361 10.71 -7.53 -9.03
C VAL A 361 11.08 -8.17 -7.70
N LEU A 362 10.81 -9.48 -7.55
CA LEU A 362 11.26 -10.27 -6.42
C LEU A 362 12.55 -11.02 -6.80
N VAL A 363 13.66 -10.68 -6.16
CA VAL A 363 14.94 -11.41 -6.30
C VAL A 363 15.09 -12.36 -5.11
N THR A 364 15.27 -13.65 -5.38
CA THR A 364 15.40 -14.69 -4.36
C THR A 364 16.53 -15.66 -4.67
N SER A 365 17.14 -16.24 -3.64
CA SER A 365 18.15 -17.29 -3.74
C SER A 365 18.21 -18.11 -2.45
N ARG A 366 18.70 -19.36 -2.55
CA ARG A 366 19.01 -20.19 -1.37
C ARG A 366 20.19 -19.63 -0.55
N ASN A 367 21.03 -18.79 -1.15
CA ASN A 367 22.21 -18.20 -0.50
C ASN A 367 22.03 -16.68 -0.32
N ASN A 368 22.11 -16.20 0.92
CA ASN A 368 22.04 -14.77 1.23
C ASN A 368 23.07 -13.95 0.44
N LYS A 369 24.32 -14.44 0.35
CA LYS A 369 25.39 -13.76 -0.42
C LYS A 369 25.04 -13.57 -1.89
N ALA A 370 24.28 -14.49 -2.49
CA ALA A 370 23.89 -14.36 -3.89
C ALA A 370 22.87 -13.23 -4.11
N VAL A 371 21.94 -13.04 -3.16
CA VAL A 371 21.00 -11.90 -3.17
C VAL A 371 21.76 -10.60 -2.93
N ASP A 372 22.62 -10.58 -1.92
CA ASP A 372 23.40 -9.40 -1.56
C ASP A 372 24.31 -8.97 -2.72
N ASN A 373 24.94 -9.92 -3.43
CA ASN A 373 25.71 -9.62 -4.63
C ASN A 373 24.88 -8.97 -5.75
N VAL A 374 23.61 -9.37 -5.93
CA VAL A 374 22.75 -8.72 -6.95
C VAL A 374 22.40 -7.30 -6.52
N LEU A 375 22.11 -7.08 -5.24
CA LEU A 375 21.77 -5.77 -4.69
C LEU A 375 22.96 -4.82 -4.66
N ASP A 376 24.15 -5.34 -4.36
CA ASP A 376 25.40 -4.58 -4.43
C ASP A 376 25.62 -4.11 -5.88
N GLY A 377 25.73 -2.80 -6.07
CA GLY A 377 25.80 -2.16 -7.39
C GLY A 377 24.47 -1.88 -8.09
N LEU A 378 23.32 -2.22 -7.51
CA LEU A 378 22.00 -1.89 -8.06
C LEU A 378 21.52 -0.52 -7.53
N THR A 379 22.11 0.58 -8.01
CA THR A 379 21.86 1.93 -7.49
C THR A 379 20.61 2.61 -8.03
N ASN A 380 20.12 2.18 -9.20
CA ASN A 380 19.05 2.87 -9.94
C ASN A 380 17.65 2.32 -9.63
N VAL A 381 17.51 1.50 -8.58
CA VAL A 381 16.26 0.85 -8.21
C VAL A 381 16.04 1.06 -6.71
N HIS A 382 14.80 1.38 -6.32
CA HIS A 382 14.42 1.37 -4.91
C HIS A 382 14.32 -0.08 -4.43
N ALA A 383 15.37 -0.56 -3.78
CA ALA A 383 15.49 -1.94 -3.34
C ALA A 383 15.19 -2.08 -1.84
N LEU A 384 14.52 -3.18 -1.50
CA LEU A 384 14.21 -3.60 -0.14
C LEU A 384 14.78 -5.00 0.11
N ARG A 385 15.61 -5.16 1.14
CA ARG A 385 16.21 -6.43 1.54
C ARG A 385 15.48 -6.99 2.75
N ILE A 386 14.80 -8.12 2.58
CA ILE A 386 14.19 -8.87 3.68
C ILE A 386 15.20 -9.92 4.16
N GLY A 387 15.68 -9.83 5.39
CA GLY A 387 16.66 -10.76 5.95
C GLY A 387 17.15 -10.31 7.31
N ARG A 388 17.94 -11.14 7.98
CA ARG A 388 18.57 -10.77 9.26
C ARG A 388 19.91 -10.11 9.02
N GLU A 389 20.25 -9.12 9.83
CA GLU A 389 21.46 -8.32 9.65
C GLU A 389 22.76 -9.16 9.72
N GLU A 390 22.78 -10.24 10.50
CA GLU A 390 23.97 -11.09 10.70
C GLU A 390 24.42 -11.83 9.44
N VAL A 391 23.47 -12.16 8.57
CA VAL A 391 23.72 -12.95 7.35
C VAL A 391 23.73 -12.09 6.08
N VAL A 392 23.58 -10.78 6.25
CA VAL A 392 23.51 -9.79 5.18
C VAL A 392 24.82 -8.99 5.15
N ALA A 393 25.40 -8.88 3.95
CA ALA A 393 26.66 -8.18 3.75
C ALA A 393 26.57 -6.70 4.19
N PRO A 394 27.61 -6.13 4.84
CA PRO A 394 27.58 -4.77 5.39
C PRO A 394 27.12 -3.70 4.40
N GLU A 395 27.53 -3.81 3.14
CA GLU A 395 27.28 -2.87 2.05
C GLU A 395 25.79 -2.74 1.72
N VAL A 396 25.01 -3.82 1.92
CA VAL A 396 23.58 -3.86 1.61
C VAL A 396 22.69 -3.76 2.86
N ARG A 397 23.26 -3.67 4.07
CA ARG A 397 22.49 -3.45 5.32
C ARG A 397 21.61 -2.20 5.31
N PRO A 398 22.00 -1.07 4.70
CA PRO A 398 21.10 0.09 4.57
C PRO A 398 19.81 -0.22 3.80
N LEU A 399 19.78 -1.29 3.00
CA LEU A 399 18.60 -1.73 2.25
C LEU A 399 17.67 -2.63 3.09
N LEU A 400 18.05 -3.02 4.31
CA LEU A 400 17.21 -3.83 5.18
C LEU A 400 15.90 -3.12 5.51
N VAL A 401 14.79 -3.87 5.52
CA VAL A 401 13.45 -3.31 5.79
C VAL A 401 13.40 -2.54 7.10
N ASP A 402 13.95 -3.13 8.16
CA ASP A 402 13.94 -2.52 9.49
C ASP A 402 14.76 -1.21 9.50
N ARG A 403 15.93 -1.22 8.85
CA ARG A 403 16.81 -0.04 8.74
C ARG A 403 16.15 1.08 7.93
N GLN A 404 15.50 0.76 6.81
CA GLN A 404 14.77 1.75 6.01
C GLN A 404 13.54 2.27 6.74
N SER A 405 12.84 1.42 7.49
CA SER A 405 11.67 1.80 8.28
C SER A 405 12.06 2.76 9.43
N ASP A 406 13.16 2.47 10.13
CA ASP A 406 13.71 3.34 11.17
C ASP A 406 14.21 4.68 10.61
N ALA A 407 14.87 4.67 9.46
CA ALA A 407 15.30 5.88 8.76
C ALA A 407 14.09 6.73 8.34
N MET A 408 13.08 6.12 7.73
CA MET A 408 11.86 6.81 7.31
C MET A 408 11.09 7.38 8.51
N LYS A 409 10.97 6.62 9.60
CA LYS A 409 10.37 7.11 10.86
C LYS A 409 11.12 8.32 11.41
N SER A 410 12.44 8.24 11.45
CA SER A 410 13.29 9.34 11.95
C SER A 410 13.11 10.60 11.10
N GLN A 411 13.10 10.45 9.78
CA GLN A 411 12.89 11.55 8.83
C GLN A 411 11.49 12.18 8.97
N ILE A 412 10.44 11.37 9.14
CA ILE A 412 9.08 11.87 9.38
C ILE A 412 9.03 12.67 10.69
N LEU A 413 9.61 12.15 11.77
CA LEU A 413 9.64 12.83 13.07
C LEU A 413 10.41 14.15 13.00
N GLU A 414 11.52 14.19 12.26
CA GLU A 414 12.30 15.40 12.04
C GLU A 414 11.52 16.45 11.25
N ASN A 415 10.81 16.04 10.19
CA ASN A 415 9.98 16.93 9.38
C ASN A 415 8.75 17.47 10.12
N VAL A 416 8.19 16.70 11.07
CA VAL A 416 7.00 17.11 11.85
C VAL A 416 7.36 18.03 13.01
N ARG A 417 8.59 17.92 13.56
CA ARG A 417 9.04 18.66 14.74
C ARG A 417 8.83 20.19 14.64
N PRO A 418 9.14 20.89 13.53
CA PRO A 418 8.94 22.33 13.43
C PRO A 418 7.46 22.73 13.53
N THR A 419 6.56 21.93 12.96
CA THR A 419 5.11 22.17 13.03
C THR A 419 4.61 21.95 14.46
N GLN A 420 5.08 20.88 15.11
CA GLN A 420 4.77 20.62 16.52
C GLN A 420 5.18 21.80 17.40
N THR A 421 6.41 22.31 17.25
CA THR A 421 6.90 23.48 18.00
C THR A 421 6.06 24.75 17.75
N ARG A 422 5.52 24.95 16.54
CA ARG A 422 4.62 26.08 16.26
C ARG A 422 3.27 25.94 16.95
N LEU A 423 2.72 24.72 16.97
CA LEU A 423 1.46 24.43 17.66
C LEU A 423 1.62 24.56 19.18
N ASP A 424 2.71 24.06 19.75
CA ASP A 424 3.00 24.20 21.19
C ASP A 424 3.04 25.68 21.59
N LYS A 425 3.70 26.55 20.80
CA LYS A 425 3.70 28.00 21.02
C LYS A 425 2.31 28.63 20.97
N LEU A 426 1.43 28.15 20.10
CA LEU A 426 0.04 28.65 20.03
C LEU A 426 -0.77 28.21 21.23
N ILE A 427 -0.56 26.99 21.72
CA ILE A 427 -1.17 26.47 22.94
C ILE A 427 -0.75 27.32 24.14
N ASP A 428 0.55 27.66 24.24
CA ASP A 428 1.07 28.52 25.31
C ASP A 428 0.45 29.94 25.30
N LEU A 429 0.10 30.46 24.12
CA LEU A 429 -0.54 31.76 23.94
C LEU A 429 -2.07 31.72 24.09
N TRP A 430 -2.68 30.54 24.10
CA TRP A 430 -4.13 30.38 24.14
C TRP A 430 -4.82 31.08 25.33
N PRO A 431 -4.29 31.04 26.57
CA PRO A 431 -4.90 31.74 27.69
C PRO A 431 -4.98 33.27 27.48
N GLN A 432 -3.93 33.86 26.90
CA GLN A 432 -3.88 35.30 26.62
C GLN A 432 -4.88 35.70 25.54
N ILE A 433 -5.04 34.84 24.52
CA ILE A 433 -6.05 35.02 23.46
C ILE A 433 -7.45 34.94 24.06
N GLN A 434 -7.73 33.95 24.92
CA GLN A 434 -9.02 33.83 25.60
C GLN A 434 -9.33 35.05 26.48
N GLU A 435 -8.34 35.56 27.22
CA GLU A 435 -8.51 36.76 28.04
C GLU A 435 -8.79 38.01 27.18
N ALA A 436 -8.07 38.18 26.06
CA ALA A 436 -8.31 39.27 25.13
C ALA A 436 -9.72 39.20 24.51
N PHE A 437 -10.19 38.01 24.13
CA PHE A 437 -11.56 37.80 23.64
C PHE A 437 -12.61 38.10 24.71
N ALA A 438 -12.38 37.69 25.96
CA ALA A 438 -13.28 37.98 27.07
C ALA A 438 -13.41 39.51 27.28
N ARG A 439 -12.28 40.23 27.31
CA ARG A 439 -12.26 41.71 27.42
C ARG A 439 -12.97 42.40 26.26
N LEU A 440 -12.77 41.93 25.03
CA LEU A 440 -13.47 42.47 23.85
C LEU A 440 -14.98 42.23 23.94
N SER A 441 -15.40 41.05 24.40
CA SER A 441 -16.81 40.73 24.59
C SER A 441 -17.45 41.61 25.66
N GLU A 442 -16.75 41.86 26.77
CA GLU A 442 -17.19 42.76 27.84
C GLU A 442 -17.34 44.20 27.33
N LEU A 443 -16.31 44.75 26.67
CA LEU A 443 -16.36 46.09 26.07
C LEU A 443 -17.50 46.25 25.06
N THR A 444 -17.78 45.20 24.28
CA THR A 444 -18.89 45.22 23.30
C THR A 444 -20.24 45.25 24.01
N SER A 445 -20.40 44.48 25.09
CA SER A 445 -21.61 44.49 25.92
C SER A 445 -21.83 45.84 26.60
N ASP A 446 -20.77 46.44 27.15
CA ASP A 446 -20.81 47.75 27.79
C ASP A 446 -21.22 48.83 26.79
N TRP A 447 -20.63 48.81 25.59
CA TRP A 447 -20.98 49.74 24.52
C TRP A 447 -22.44 49.60 24.09
N GLN A 448 -22.96 48.39 23.93
CA GLN A 448 -24.36 48.14 23.60
C GLN A 448 -25.31 48.70 24.67
N THR A 449 -24.96 48.50 25.95
CA THR A 449 -25.74 49.00 27.08
C THR A 449 -25.75 50.52 27.12
N ALA A 450 -24.59 51.15 26.95
CA ALA A 450 -24.46 52.60 26.88
C ALA A 450 -25.25 53.19 25.69
N HIS A 451 -25.20 52.53 24.54
CA HIS A 451 -25.94 52.95 23.35
C HIS A 451 -27.46 52.90 23.57
N ALA A 452 -27.97 51.81 24.15
CA ALA A 452 -29.38 51.68 24.48
C ALA A 452 -29.86 52.71 25.51
N ALA A 453 -29.02 53.05 26.51
CA ALA A 453 -29.34 54.10 27.48
C ALA A 453 -29.46 55.48 26.80
N LEU A 454 -28.54 55.79 25.89
CA LEU A 454 -28.52 57.06 25.15
C LEU A 454 -29.73 57.18 24.21
N ASP A 455 -30.12 56.09 23.54
CA ASP A 455 -31.34 56.06 22.72
C ASP A 455 -32.60 56.29 23.56
N ASN A 456 -32.67 55.71 24.76
CA ASN A 456 -33.78 55.96 25.69
C ASN A 456 -33.82 57.43 26.14
N GLU A 457 -32.69 58.02 26.52
CA GLU A 457 -32.65 59.46 26.87
C GLU A 457 -33.09 60.35 25.70
N ARG A 458 -32.63 60.03 24.49
CA ARG A 458 -33.02 60.75 23.27
C ARG A 458 -34.51 60.63 22.99
N PHE A 459 -35.10 59.46 23.20
CA PHE A 459 -36.54 59.24 23.10
C PHE A 459 -37.32 60.06 24.13
N GLN A 460 -36.88 60.07 25.39
CA GLN A 460 -37.49 60.87 26.46
C GLN A 460 -37.44 62.38 26.16
N LEU A 461 -36.29 62.88 25.69
CA LEU A 461 -36.13 64.29 25.27
C LEU A 461 -37.08 64.66 24.12
N THR A 462 -37.20 63.78 23.11
CA THR A 462 -38.08 64.02 21.95
C THR A 462 -39.55 64.07 22.40
N ASN A 463 -39.97 63.16 23.28
CA ASN A 463 -41.32 63.16 23.84
C ASN A 463 -41.58 64.40 24.71
N TRP A 464 -40.62 64.79 25.53
CA TRP A 464 -40.72 65.98 26.37
C TRP A 464 -40.84 67.26 25.53
N GLN A 465 -40.06 67.38 24.46
CA GLN A 465 -40.17 68.50 23.51
C GLN A 465 -41.56 68.53 22.86
N ALA A 466 -42.06 67.40 22.33
CA ALA A 466 -43.40 67.33 21.72
C ALA A 466 -44.53 67.70 22.70
N ALA A 467 -44.44 67.24 23.95
CA ALA A 467 -45.42 67.56 24.99
C ALA A 467 -45.38 69.05 25.37
N SER A 468 -44.18 69.64 25.41
CA SER A 468 -43.99 71.06 25.74
C SER A 468 -44.54 71.97 24.66
N TYR A 469 -44.28 71.70 23.37
CA TYR A 469 -44.83 72.45 22.25
C TYR A 469 -46.37 72.42 22.21
N THR A 470 -46.97 71.24 22.38
CA THR A 470 -48.43 71.08 22.40
C THR A 470 -49.10 71.89 23.53
N ARG A 471 -48.47 71.96 24.70
CA ARG A 471 -48.99 72.71 25.86
C ARG A 471 -48.97 74.22 25.64
N VAL A 472 -47.99 74.74 24.91
CA VAL A 472 -47.90 76.17 24.56
C VAL A 472 -48.95 76.57 23.53
N GLU A 473 -49.10 75.80 22.46
CA GLU A 473 -50.09 76.12 21.43
C GLU A 473 -51.51 76.21 22.01
N TYR A 474 -51.88 75.25 22.89
CA TYR A 474 -53.18 75.26 23.54
C TYR A 474 -53.40 76.49 24.44
N THR A 475 -52.36 76.91 25.18
CA THR A 475 -52.47 78.05 26.10
C THR A 475 -52.48 79.39 25.38
N LEU A 476 -51.72 79.52 24.28
CA LEU A 476 -51.73 80.72 23.43
C LEU A 476 -53.10 80.92 22.74
N ALA A 477 -53.66 79.85 22.16
CA ALA A 477 -54.98 79.89 21.53
C ALA A 477 -56.10 80.28 22.53
N ARG A 478 -55.99 79.82 23.79
CA ARG A 478 -56.92 80.22 24.86
C ARG A 478 -56.82 81.71 25.19
N GLN A 479 -55.61 82.27 25.25
CA GLN A 479 -55.42 83.69 25.55
C GLN A 479 -55.93 84.59 24.43
N GLU A 480 -55.67 84.25 23.16
CA GLU A 480 -56.21 85.01 22.03
C GLU A 480 -57.73 85.11 22.06
N LYS A 481 -58.41 84.00 22.39
CA LYS A 481 -59.87 83.99 22.51
C LYS A 481 -60.37 84.92 23.61
N ILE A 482 -59.71 84.92 24.77
CA ILE A 482 -60.06 85.80 25.90
C ILE A 482 -59.83 87.27 25.53
N THR A 483 -58.71 87.59 24.88
CA THR A 483 -58.39 88.96 24.47
C THR A 483 -59.39 89.48 23.43
N ARG A 484 -59.77 88.65 22.44
CA ARG A 484 -60.82 89.04 21.46
C ARG A 484 -62.15 89.34 22.13
N GLN A 485 -62.54 88.53 23.11
CA GLN A 485 -63.81 88.71 23.82
C GLN A 485 -63.81 89.97 24.70
N LEU A 486 -62.72 90.23 25.42
CA LEU A 486 -62.57 91.46 26.21
C LEU A 486 -62.56 92.73 25.34
N ASN A 487 -61.98 92.68 24.14
CA ASN A 487 -62.02 93.81 23.21
C ASN A 487 -63.43 94.07 22.68
N ALA A 488 -64.18 93.01 22.35
CA ALA A 488 -65.58 93.15 21.94
C ALA A 488 -66.44 93.77 23.05
N ASP A 489 -66.27 93.33 24.30
CA ASP A 489 -66.97 93.90 25.46
C ASP A 489 -66.62 95.40 25.66
N LEU A 490 -65.37 95.79 25.40
CA LEU A 490 -64.94 97.20 25.47
C LEU A 490 -65.54 98.05 24.35
N GLU A 491 -65.63 97.53 23.13
CA GLU A 491 -66.29 98.22 22.01
C GLU A 491 -67.78 98.44 22.29
N GLU A 492 -68.47 97.43 22.83
CA GLU A 492 -69.88 97.54 23.22
C GLU A 492 -70.08 98.61 24.31
N LEU A 493 -69.24 98.60 25.35
CA LEU A 493 -69.29 99.60 26.42
C LEU A 493 -68.93 101.01 25.93
N ALA A 494 -67.98 101.14 24.99
CA ALA A 494 -67.65 102.42 24.37
C ALA A 494 -68.85 102.97 23.58
N HIS A 495 -69.56 102.10 22.87
CA HIS A 495 -70.76 102.49 22.12
C HIS A 495 -71.92 102.89 23.05
N GLN A 496 -72.08 102.21 24.18
CA GLN A 496 -73.03 102.59 25.24
C GLN A 496 -72.65 103.93 25.89
N ALA A 497 -71.37 104.18 26.11
CA ALA A 497 -70.89 105.46 26.62
C ALA A 497 -71.13 106.61 25.62
N GLU A 498 -70.87 106.40 24.32
CA GLU A 498 -71.17 107.38 23.27
C GLU A 498 -72.66 107.70 23.17
N THR A 499 -73.53 106.69 23.25
CA THR A 499 -74.99 106.90 23.23
C THR A 499 -75.46 107.66 24.47
N LEU A 500 -74.92 107.35 25.65
CA LEU A 500 -75.18 108.12 26.88
C LEU A 500 -74.63 109.55 26.81
N GLN A 501 -73.47 109.76 26.18
CA GLN A 501 -72.88 111.08 25.98
C GLN A 501 -73.73 111.94 25.03
N ARG A 502 -74.25 111.35 23.94
CA ARG A 502 -75.22 112.02 23.07
C ARG A 502 -76.51 112.36 23.82
N GLN A 503 -77.01 111.48 24.68
CA GLN A 503 -78.16 111.79 25.55
C GLN A 503 -77.84 112.95 26.51
N LEU A 504 -76.61 113.04 27.02
CA LEU A 504 -76.15 114.12 27.88
C LEU A 504 -76.04 115.46 27.13
N GLU A 505 -75.58 115.47 25.88
CA GLU A 505 -75.55 116.67 25.02
C GLU A 505 -76.97 117.17 24.72
N ILE A 506 -77.90 116.25 24.42
CA ILE A 506 -79.32 116.56 24.27
C ILE A 506 -79.88 117.14 25.58
N PHE A 507 -79.51 116.56 26.73
CA PHE A 507 -79.88 117.06 28.06
C PHE A 507 -79.32 118.47 28.35
N GLN A 508 -78.06 118.75 28.02
CA GLN A 508 -77.44 120.08 28.17
C GLN A 508 -78.10 121.14 27.29
N ASN A 509 -78.63 120.76 26.13
CA ASN A 509 -79.38 121.67 25.26
C ASN A 509 -80.82 121.92 25.74
N LEU A 510 -81.45 120.94 26.40
CA LEU A 510 -82.81 121.05 26.95
C LEU A 510 -82.88 121.77 28.31
N SER A 511 -81.78 121.85 29.07
CA SER A 511 -81.71 122.51 30.40
C SER A 511 -81.88 124.03 30.38
N LYS A 512 -81.97 124.66 29.20
CA LYS A 512 -82.12 126.11 29.01
C LYS A 512 -83.59 126.59 28.98
N LEU A 513 -84.56 125.69 29.20
CA LEU A 513 -86.02 125.99 29.17
C LEU A 513 -86.63 125.96 30.60
N PRO A 514 -87.24 127.05 31.10
CA PRO A 514 -87.51 127.23 32.54
C PRO A 514 -88.84 126.63 33.08
N LEU A 515 -89.39 125.56 32.48
CA LEU A 515 -90.75 125.09 32.81
C LEU A 515 -90.91 123.58 33.12
N LEU A 516 -89.84 122.81 33.37
CA LEU A 516 -89.93 121.34 33.54
C LEU A 516 -89.14 120.76 34.73
N GLY A 517 -89.09 121.43 35.88
CA GLY A 517 -88.22 121.05 37.01
C GLY A 517 -88.38 119.62 37.57
N GLY A 518 -89.60 119.05 37.58
CA GLY A 518 -89.84 117.71 38.17
C GLY A 518 -89.43 116.54 37.28
N PHE A 519 -89.73 116.63 35.97
CA PHE A 519 -89.34 115.60 34.99
C PHE A 519 -87.82 115.61 34.74
N PHE A 520 -87.19 116.77 34.94
CA PHE A 520 -85.73 116.98 34.80
C PHE A 520 -84.92 116.15 35.81
N ILE A 521 -85.37 116.08 37.07
CA ILE A 521 -84.64 115.39 38.15
C ILE A 521 -84.70 113.87 37.96
N LEU A 522 -85.87 113.32 37.61
CA LEU A 522 -86.04 111.88 37.38
C LEU A 522 -85.24 111.41 36.15
N TRP A 523 -85.18 112.22 35.10
CA TRP A 523 -84.40 111.88 33.91
C TRP A 523 -82.89 112.01 34.16
N ALA A 524 -82.45 113.02 34.91
CA ALA A 524 -81.06 113.16 35.36
C ALA A 524 -80.62 112.02 36.28
N GLU A 525 -81.49 111.56 37.19
CA GLU A 525 -81.22 110.38 38.02
C GLU A 525 -81.12 109.10 37.18
N GLY A 526 -81.95 108.96 36.14
CA GLY A 526 -81.87 107.84 35.19
C GLY A 526 -80.56 107.81 34.41
N ILE A 527 -80.14 108.95 33.85
CA ILE A 527 -78.85 109.07 33.13
C ILE A 527 -77.68 108.86 34.10
N SER A 528 -77.74 109.40 35.31
CA SER A 528 -76.71 109.24 36.34
C SER A 528 -76.54 107.78 36.78
N LYS A 529 -77.65 107.06 37.03
CA LYS A 529 -77.61 105.62 37.36
C LYS A 529 -77.04 104.79 36.22
N ASN A 530 -77.42 105.08 34.98
CA ASN A 530 -76.87 104.39 33.81
C ASN A 530 -75.38 104.69 33.61
N TRP A 531 -74.95 105.93 33.85
CA TRP A 531 -73.53 106.30 33.82
C TRP A 531 -72.72 105.58 34.91
N GLN A 532 -73.28 105.49 36.13
CA GLN A 532 -72.64 104.74 37.22
C GLN A 532 -72.54 103.25 36.90
N GLU A 533 -73.55 102.67 36.24
CA GLU A 533 -73.54 101.27 35.85
C GLU A 533 -72.53 101.00 34.71
N VAL A 534 -72.51 101.82 33.67
CA VAL A 534 -71.51 101.71 32.59
C VAL A 534 -70.09 101.94 33.11
N ALA A 535 -69.88 102.91 33.99
CA ALA A 535 -68.58 103.13 34.63
C ALA A 535 -68.14 101.92 35.47
N ARG A 536 -69.06 101.30 36.21
CA ARG A 536 -68.79 100.10 37.01
C ARG A 536 -68.45 98.89 36.14
N GLN A 537 -69.17 98.68 35.04
CA GLN A 537 -68.91 97.61 34.08
C GLN A 537 -67.57 97.82 33.36
N HIS A 538 -67.27 99.04 32.93
CA HIS A 538 -65.97 99.40 32.35
C HIS A 538 -64.81 99.13 33.33
N GLN A 539 -64.98 99.47 34.60
CA GLN A 539 -63.98 99.20 35.64
C GLN A 539 -63.81 97.69 35.91
N ALA A 540 -64.89 96.91 35.83
CA ALA A 540 -64.85 95.45 35.94
C ALA A 540 -64.12 94.78 34.76
N VAL A 541 -64.36 95.25 33.52
CA VAL A 541 -63.67 94.76 32.32
C VAL A 541 -62.17 95.13 32.38
N LEU A 542 -61.81 96.34 32.80
CA LEU A 542 -60.41 96.73 33.01
C LEU A 542 -59.71 95.89 34.08
N GLN A 543 -60.40 95.53 35.18
CA GLN A 543 -59.84 94.60 36.16
C GLN A 543 -59.62 93.20 35.59
N LYS A 544 -60.55 92.68 34.79
CA LYS A 544 -60.39 91.39 34.10
C LYS A 544 -59.22 91.42 33.12
N MET A 545 -59.05 92.52 32.39
CA MET A 545 -57.94 92.72 31.45
C MET A 545 -56.58 92.83 32.17
N ARG A 546 -56.52 93.52 33.31
CA ARG A 546 -55.30 93.55 34.14
C ARG A 546 -54.93 92.17 34.68
N LYS A 547 -55.93 91.40 35.13
CA LYS A 547 -55.71 90.00 35.56
C LYS A 547 -55.24 89.13 34.40
N SER A 548 -55.84 89.22 33.22
CA SER A 548 -55.39 88.43 32.07
C SER A 548 -53.96 88.78 31.64
N LEU A 549 -53.60 90.07 31.64
CA LEU A 549 -52.23 90.53 31.37
C LEU A 549 -51.23 90.05 32.42
N GLN A 550 -51.58 90.04 33.71
CA GLN A 550 -50.73 89.46 34.76
C GLN A 550 -50.52 87.96 34.55
N THR A 551 -51.57 87.21 34.23
CA THR A 551 -51.46 85.77 33.94
C THR A 551 -50.60 85.51 32.71
N ALA A 552 -50.76 86.30 31.64
CA ALA A 552 -49.92 86.21 30.45
C ALA A 552 -48.44 86.51 30.77
N ARG A 553 -48.17 87.49 31.63
CA ARG A 553 -46.83 87.85 32.08
C ARG A 553 -46.18 86.75 32.94
N GLN A 554 -46.93 86.14 33.86
CA GLN A 554 -46.45 84.99 34.65
C GLN A 554 -46.12 83.78 33.77
N ILE A 555 -46.93 83.51 32.74
CA ILE A 555 -46.65 82.44 31.78
C ILE A 555 -45.34 82.74 31.03
N TRP A 556 -45.15 83.96 30.55
CA TRP A 556 -43.93 84.36 29.85
C TRP A 556 -42.68 84.33 30.76
N GLU A 557 -42.80 84.72 32.03
CA GLU A 557 -41.71 84.64 33.01
C GLU A 557 -41.36 83.19 33.37
N SER A 558 -42.36 82.29 33.49
CA SER A 558 -42.10 80.86 33.64
C SER A 558 -41.33 80.31 32.43
N TYR A 559 -41.66 80.77 31.22
CA TYR A 559 -40.99 80.37 29.98
C TYR A 559 -39.56 80.90 29.82
N ARG A 560 -39.20 81.99 30.52
CA ARG A 560 -37.86 82.60 30.48
C ARG A 560 -36.88 81.95 31.48
N GLN A 561 -37.40 81.22 32.46
CA GLN A 561 -36.61 80.51 33.48
C GLN A 561 -36.33 79.04 33.12
N PHE A 562 -36.97 78.52 32.07
CA PHE A 562 -36.67 77.25 31.41
C PHE A 562 -35.86 77.52 30.14
#